data_AF-A0A3P8QSG5-F1
#
_entry.id   AF-A0A3P8QSG5-F1
#
_cell.length_a   1.000
_cell.length_b   1.000
_cell.length_c   1.000
_cell.angle_alpha   90.00
_cell.angle_beta   90.00
_cell.angle_gamma   90.00
#
_symmetry.space_group_name_H-M   'P 1'
#
loop_
_entity.id
_entity.type
_entity.pdbx_description
1 polymer ?
#
loop_
_entity_poly.entity_id
_entity_poly.type
_entity_poly.pdbx_seq_one_letter_code
_entity_poly.pdbx_strand_id
1 'polypeptide(L)'
;MGFPQLPQEVEALLGLLGYGAGVEEPGEVLCQVNTKEFGALDNLHRGSINVKWTVISPCSPEFDNHLFCFVHFQRHLVQEINPETNTVRTDDGTEISYEYLIVALGLPEGFEHPKIGSNYSVQTVEKTWKALQDFKEGNAVFTFPNTPVKCAGAPQKIMYLSDAYLRKMGKRAKANVIYNTSLPVIFGVKKYADSLWEIVKKRDLQINLRHNLIEVRADKQEAVFENLGKPGETKVIEYEMLHVTLPMGPSSVIKGSPLADEIGWLDLNKETLQHTKYPSVFGIGDCTNLPTSKTGAAVTAHYNTVILAEFDYNGQPLETFPFNQAKERQLMYHMKADVMPHLYWHGLLRGLWGGPGPYRKIMHLGMK
;
A
#
# COMPACT_ATOMS: atom_id res chain seq x y z
N MET A 1 4.35 -27.17 -12.92
CA MET A 1 2.91 -26.91 -13.17
C MET A 1 2.76 -25.42 -13.38
N GLY A 2 2.19 -25.02 -14.51
CA GLY A 2 2.15 -23.61 -14.93
C GLY A 2 1.21 -22.80 -14.04
N PHE A 3 1.71 -21.66 -13.58
CA PHE A 3 0.90 -20.61 -12.98
C PHE A 3 -0.23 -20.21 -13.95
N PRO A 4 -1.44 -19.89 -13.48
CA PRO A 4 -2.36 -19.12 -14.30
C PRO A 4 -1.70 -17.77 -14.59
N GLN A 5 -1.18 -17.59 -15.81
CA GLN A 5 -0.62 -16.33 -16.26
C GLN A 5 -1.76 -15.29 -16.29
N LEU A 6 -1.69 -14.31 -15.41
CA LEU A 6 -2.49 -13.10 -15.55
C LEU A 6 -2.07 -12.40 -16.85
N PRO A 7 -2.99 -11.69 -17.55
CA PRO A 7 -2.62 -10.89 -18.71
C PRO A 7 -1.49 -9.91 -18.33
N GLN A 8 -0.50 -9.74 -19.20
CA GLN A 8 0.71 -8.92 -18.97
C GLN A 8 0.38 -7.48 -18.52
N GLU A 9 -0.79 -6.96 -18.93
CA GLU A 9 -1.30 -5.65 -18.57
C GLU A 9 -1.87 -5.58 -17.14
N VAL A 10 -2.41 -6.69 -16.62
CA VAL A 10 -2.87 -6.82 -15.22
C VAL A 10 -1.66 -6.93 -14.28
N GLU A 11 -0.63 -7.68 -14.68
CA GLU A 11 0.65 -7.71 -13.98
C GLU A 11 1.32 -6.32 -13.95
N ALA A 12 1.22 -5.55 -15.04
CA ALA A 12 1.70 -4.17 -15.08
C ALA A 12 0.91 -3.25 -14.13
N LEU A 13 -0.42 -3.39 -14.03
CA LEU A 13 -1.25 -2.61 -13.09
C LEU A 13 -0.92 -2.95 -11.63
N LEU A 14 -0.84 -4.23 -11.27
CA LEU A 14 -0.43 -4.71 -9.95
C LEU A 14 1.00 -4.25 -9.62
N GLY A 15 1.89 -4.36 -10.61
CA GLY A 15 3.25 -3.85 -10.51
C GLY A 15 3.31 -2.36 -10.25
N LEU A 16 2.50 -1.54 -10.93
CA LEU A 16 2.46 -0.07 -10.86
C LEU A 16 1.96 0.49 -9.52
N LEU A 17 1.28 -0.31 -8.71
CA LEU A 17 0.60 0.15 -7.51
C LEU A 17 1.35 -0.14 -6.21
N GLY A 18 2.23 -1.13 -6.17
CA GLY A 18 3.14 -1.37 -5.05
C GLY A 18 3.26 -2.84 -4.73
N TYR A 19 4.31 -3.48 -5.25
CA TYR A 19 4.75 -4.78 -4.75
C TYR A 19 5.23 -4.60 -3.30
N GLY A 20 4.45 -5.14 -2.36
CA GLY A 20 4.86 -5.30 -0.96
C GLY A 20 3.78 -5.11 0.09
N ALA A 21 2.60 -4.58 -0.23
CA ALA A 21 1.50 -4.44 0.76
C ALA A 21 0.08 -4.50 0.16
N GLY A 22 -0.05 -4.78 -1.15
CA GLY A 22 -1.26 -4.49 -1.92
C GLY A 22 -2.08 -5.69 -2.43
N VAL A 23 -1.64 -6.93 -2.22
CA VAL A 23 -2.25 -8.11 -2.89
C VAL A 23 -2.46 -9.27 -1.90
N GLU A 24 -2.36 -9.01 -0.61
CA GLU A 24 -2.60 -10.05 0.38
C GLU A 24 -4.02 -9.90 0.90
N GLU A 25 -4.86 -10.91 0.63
CA GLU A 25 -6.17 -11.02 1.28
C GLU A 25 -5.99 -11.03 2.80
N PRO A 26 -6.95 -10.52 3.60
CA PRO A 26 -6.93 -10.71 5.04
C PRO A 26 -7.02 -12.22 5.33
N GLY A 27 -5.84 -12.80 5.58
CA GLY A 27 -5.57 -14.23 5.55
C GLY A 27 -4.22 -14.45 6.22
N GLU A 28 -4.20 -14.23 7.53
CA GLU A 28 -3.01 -14.10 8.35
C GLU A 28 -2.25 -15.44 8.44
N VAL A 29 -0.93 -15.37 8.31
CA VAL A 29 0.00 -16.46 8.61
C VAL A 29 0.76 -16.07 9.85
N LEU A 30 0.72 -16.98 10.81
CA LEU A 30 1.52 -16.93 12.00
C LEU A 30 2.80 -17.73 11.72
N CYS A 31 3.90 -17.00 11.57
CA CYS A 31 5.24 -17.54 11.38
C CYS A 31 5.90 -17.64 12.76
N GLN A 32 6.21 -18.86 13.20
CA GLN A 32 7.00 -19.08 14.41
C GLN A 32 8.44 -19.41 14.01
N VAL A 33 9.39 -18.56 14.41
CA VAL A 33 10.82 -18.80 14.26
C VAL A 33 11.33 -19.43 15.55
N ASN A 34 11.82 -20.67 15.46
CA ASN A 34 12.49 -21.35 16.55
C ASN A 34 14.01 -21.22 16.37
N THR A 35 14.70 -20.42 17.19
CA THR A 35 16.15 -20.17 17.03
C THR A 35 17.04 -21.35 17.41
N LYS A 36 16.48 -22.51 17.79
CA LYS A 36 17.27 -23.73 18.10
C LYS A 36 18.20 -24.17 16.96
N GLU A 37 17.91 -23.81 15.72
CA GLU A 37 18.70 -24.24 14.55
C GLU A 37 19.62 -23.16 13.96
N PHE A 38 19.69 -21.96 14.56
CA PHE A 38 20.67 -20.93 14.16
C PHE A 38 22.12 -21.28 14.59
N GLY A 39 22.29 -22.31 15.44
CA GLY A 39 23.55 -22.70 16.07
C GLY A 39 24.59 -23.39 15.17
N ALA A 40 24.58 -23.19 13.85
CA ALA A 40 25.60 -23.75 12.95
C ALA A 40 26.52 -22.71 12.29
N LEU A 41 26.43 -21.42 12.66
CA LEU A 41 27.26 -20.37 12.04
C LEU A 41 27.91 -19.36 13.00
N ASP A 42 28.04 -19.69 14.30
CA ASP A 42 28.91 -18.89 15.17
C ASP A 42 29.63 -19.74 16.24
N ASN A 43 30.90 -20.03 15.97
CA ASN A 43 31.85 -20.54 16.94
C ASN A 43 32.43 -19.36 17.71
N LEU A 44 31.72 -18.80 18.70
CA LEU A 44 32.37 -18.09 19.81
C LEU A 44 31.38 -17.80 20.97
N HIS A 45 31.56 -18.59 22.04
CA HIS A 45 31.28 -18.26 23.45
C HIS A 45 29.82 -18.22 23.96
N ARG A 46 29.41 -19.37 24.51
CA ARG A 46 28.68 -19.58 25.78
C ARG A 46 27.46 -18.70 26.10
N GLY A 47 26.28 -19.28 25.88
CA GLY A 47 25.01 -18.90 26.52
C GLY A 47 23.81 -19.22 25.62
N SER A 48 23.25 -20.43 25.72
CA SER A 48 22.09 -20.86 24.92
C SER A 48 20.82 -20.11 25.36
N ILE A 49 20.56 -18.92 24.80
CA ILE A 49 19.29 -18.23 24.95
C ILE A 49 18.34 -18.80 23.89
N ASN A 50 17.36 -19.60 24.32
CA ASN A 50 16.28 -20.06 23.45
C ASN A 50 15.34 -18.87 23.22
N VAL A 51 15.32 -18.27 22.03
CA VAL A 51 14.44 -17.13 21.73
C VAL A 51 13.32 -17.57 20.79
N LYS A 52 12.06 -17.49 21.22
CA LYS A 52 10.90 -17.77 20.36
C LYS A 52 10.33 -16.48 19.76
N TRP A 53 10.51 -16.29 18.45
CA TRP A 53 9.88 -15.18 17.72
C TRP A 53 8.60 -15.65 17.03
N THR A 54 7.54 -14.86 17.14
CA THR A 54 6.32 -15.04 16.36
C THR A 54 6.09 -13.81 15.49
N VAL A 55 5.87 -14.01 14.19
CA VAL A 55 5.57 -12.96 13.20
C VAL A 55 4.17 -13.20 12.67
N ILE A 56 3.32 -12.18 12.68
CA ILE A 56 1.99 -12.26 12.07
C ILE A 56 2.01 -11.39 10.81
N SER A 57 1.84 -12.02 9.64
CA SER A 57 1.87 -11.36 8.32
C SER A 57 0.71 -11.87 7.48
N PRO A 58 0.13 -11.08 6.57
CA PRO A 58 -0.67 -11.65 5.49
C PRO A 58 0.25 -12.52 4.61
N CYS A 59 -0.27 -13.57 3.98
CA CYS A 59 0.55 -14.48 3.18
C CYS A 59 -0.13 -14.86 1.87
N SER A 60 0.66 -14.89 0.79
CA SER A 60 0.24 -15.50 -0.47
C SER A 60 0.60 -16.99 -0.51
N PRO A 61 -0.14 -17.84 -1.27
CA PRO A 61 0.17 -19.27 -1.44
C PRO A 61 1.57 -19.56 -2.03
N GLU A 62 2.29 -18.55 -2.50
CA GLU A 62 3.59 -18.67 -3.16
C GLU A 62 4.77 -18.57 -2.17
N PHE A 63 4.52 -18.18 -0.91
CA PHE A 63 5.53 -18.10 0.15
C PHE A 63 6.06 -19.47 0.61
N ASP A 64 5.28 -20.53 0.38
CA ASP A 64 5.53 -21.85 0.99
C ASP A 64 6.79 -22.57 0.47
N ASN A 65 7.32 -22.23 -0.72
CA ASN A 65 8.22 -23.16 -1.38
C ASN A 65 9.73 -22.87 -1.35
N HIS A 66 10.23 -21.70 -0.98
CA HIS A 66 11.69 -21.47 -1.13
C HIS A 66 12.41 -20.49 -0.18
N LEU A 67 11.77 -19.86 0.81
CA LEU A 67 12.43 -18.73 1.50
C LEU A 67 12.99 -18.98 2.91
N PHE A 68 12.53 -19.96 3.69
CA PHE A 68 13.09 -20.17 5.03
C PHE A 68 12.98 -21.64 5.48
N CYS A 69 14.07 -22.40 5.41
CA CYS A 69 14.10 -23.81 5.81
C CYS A 69 13.86 -24.07 7.32
N PHE A 70 13.76 -23.00 8.12
CA PHE A 70 13.75 -23.04 9.60
C PHE A 70 12.55 -22.29 10.22
N VAL A 71 11.53 -22.00 9.41
CA VAL A 71 10.34 -21.27 9.83
C VAL A 71 9.15 -22.22 9.85
N HIS A 72 8.43 -22.26 10.98
CA HIS A 72 7.16 -22.97 11.05
C HIS A 72 6.03 -22.02 10.63
N PHE A 73 5.45 -22.29 9.48
CA PHE A 73 4.27 -21.57 8.98
C PHE A 73 2.99 -22.22 9.53
N GLN A 74 2.14 -21.39 10.15
CA GLN A 74 0.78 -21.77 10.53
C GLN A 74 -0.21 -20.91 9.74
N ARG A 75 -1.11 -21.58 9.02
CA ARG A 75 -2.10 -20.93 8.15
C ARG A 75 -3.44 -20.82 8.85
N HIS A 76 -3.55 -19.82 9.72
CA HIS A 76 -4.72 -19.57 10.55
C HIS A 76 -4.92 -18.08 10.77
N LEU A 77 -6.18 -17.63 10.75
CA LEU A 77 -6.51 -16.24 11.10
C LEU A 77 -6.25 -16.01 12.58
N VAL A 78 -5.56 -14.93 12.93
CA VAL A 78 -5.47 -14.45 14.31
C VAL A 78 -6.79 -13.80 14.71
N GLN A 79 -7.32 -14.24 15.84
CA GLN A 79 -8.56 -13.72 16.41
C GLN A 79 -8.29 -12.79 17.58
N GLU A 80 -7.23 -13.06 18.36
CA GLU A 80 -6.90 -12.28 19.55
C GLU A 80 -5.39 -12.32 19.80
N ILE A 81 -4.84 -11.19 20.26
CA ILE A 81 -3.47 -11.11 20.77
C ILE A 81 -3.56 -10.66 22.23
N ASN A 82 -3.04 -11.48 23.14
CA ASN A 82 -3.03 -11.20 24.57
C ASN A 82 -1.58 -10.92 25.04
N PRO A 83 -1.19 -9.63 25.12
CA PRO A 83 0.18 -9.26 25.50
C PRO A 83 0.48 -9.41 26.99
N GLU A 84 -0.53 -9.55 27.85
CA GLU A 84 -0.32 -9.75 29.29
C GLU A 84 0.09 -11.19 29.60
N THR A 85 -0.33 -12.15 28.77
CA THR A 85 0.02 -13.58 28.87
C THR A 85 1.01 -14.03 27.79
N ASN A 86 1.40 -13.13 26.89
CA ASN A 86 2.22 -13.39 25.71
C ASN A 86 1.67 -14.54 24.84
N THR A 87 0.38 -14.48 24.50
CA THR A 87 -0.27 -15.48 23.65
C THR A 87 -1.03 -14.87 22.48
N VAL A 88 -1.18 -15.66 21.41
CA VAL A 88 -1.99 -15.37 20.23
C VAL A 88 -3.00 -16.50 20.07
N ARG A 89 -4.28 -16.16 19.87
CA ARG A 89 -5.34 -17.13 19.60
C ARG A 89 -5.74 -17.07 18.14
N THR A 90 -5.85 -18.23 17.51
CA THR A 90 -6.26 -18.40 16.11
C THR A 90 -7.74 -18.78 15.96
N ASP A 91 -8.23 -18.77 14.72
CA ASP A 91 -9.61 -19.11 14.34
C ASP A 91 -10.04 -20.55 14.64
N ASP A 92 -9.10 -21.48 14.63
CA ASP A 92 -9.30 -22.87 15.04
C ASP A 92 -9.29 -23.07 16.56
N GLY A 93 -9.08 -21.98 17.33
CA GLY A 93 -9.00 -21.98 18.78
C GLY A 93 -7.62 -22.36 19.35
N THR A 94 -6.61 -22.59 18.50
CA THR A 94 -5.23 -22.82 18.95
C THR A 94 -4.68 -21.59 19.65
N GLU A 95 -3.96 -21.80 20.75
CA GLU A 95 -3.29 -20.74 21.51
C GLU A 95 -1.77 -20.92 21.43
N ILE A 96 -1.08 -19.85 21.02
CA ILE A 96 0.34 -19.87 20.69
C ILE A 96 1.06 -18.88 21.58
N SER A 97 1.96 -19.37 22.43
CA SER A 97 2.79 -18.50 23.27
C SER A 97 4.03 -18.00 22.53
N TYR A 98 4.43 -16.77 22.85
CA TYR A 98 5.61 -16.12 22.30
C TYR A 98 6.51 -15.55 23.39
N GLU A 99 7.79 -15.36 23.06
CA GLU A 99 8.72 -14.57 23.86
C GLU A 99 8.84 -13.15 23.28
N TYR A 100 8.87 -13.08 21.95
CA TYR A 100 8.75 -11.84 21.20
C TYR A 100 7.71 -11.98 20.09
N LEU A 101 6.96 -10.90 19.84
CA LEU A 101 5.92 -10.82 18.81
C LEU A 101 6.23 -9.67 17.84
N ILE A 102 6.16 -9.93 16.55
CA ILE A 102 6.21 -8.92 15.47
C ILE A 102 4.85 -8.92 14.77
N VAL A 103 4.16 -7.78 14.79
CA VAL A 103 2.86 -7.59 14.17
C VAL A 103 3.00 -6.86 12.82
N ALA A 104 2.52 -7.47 11.74
CA ALA A 104 2.61 -6.94 10.38
C ALA A 104 1.30 -7.09 9.57
N LEU A 105 0.14 -6.93 10.22
CA LEU A 105 -1.22 -7.26 9.72
C LEU A 105 -1.76 -6.45 8.52
N GLY A 106 -0.97 -5.54 7.93
CA GLY A 106 -1.44 -4.74 6.79
C GLY A 106 -2.62 -3.81 7.12
N LEU A 107 -3.45 -3.51 6.10
CA LEU A 107 -4.66 -2.68 6.20
C LEU A 107 -5.86 -3.41 5.59
N PRO A 108 -6.91 -3.72 6.38
CA PRO A 108 -8.17 -4.21 5.83
C PRO A 108 -8.84 -3.16 4.96
N GLU A 109 -9.54 -3.62 3.93
CA GLU A 109 -10.30 -2.81 2.99
C GLU A 109 -11.80 -2.96 3.27
N GLY A 110 -12.53 -1.84 3.26
CA GLY A 110 -13.98 -1.86 3.45
C GLY A 110 -14.75 -2.11 2.16
N PHE A 111 -15.70 -3.05 2.22
CA PHE A 111 -16.82 -3.29 1.28
C PHE A 111 -16.57 -4.07 -0.01
N GLU A 112 -17.38 -5.10 -0.22
CA GLU A 112 -17.63 -5.71 -1.52
C GLU A 112 -18.68 -4.89 -2.29
N HIS A 113 -18.31 -4.30 -3.43
CA HIS A 113 -19.29 -3.81 -4.39
C HIS A 113 -19.10 -4.55 -5.72
N PRO A 114 -20.04 -5.41 -6.14
CA PRO A 114 -19.81 -6.35 -7.25
C PRO A 114 -19.58 -5.67 -8.61
N LYS A 115 -19.95 -4.38 -8.74
CA LYS A 115 -20.03 -3.66 -10.01
C LYS A 115 -18.99 -2.53 -10.22
N ILE A 116 -18.02 -2.36 -9.31
CA ILE A 116 -17.10 -1.21 -9.35
C ILE A 116 -15.65 -1.69 -9.39
N GLY A 117 -14.79 -0.97 -10.11
CA GLY A 117 -13.35 -1.22 -10.13
C GLY A 117 -12.64 -0.62 -8.92
N SER A 118 -11.73 -1.38 -8.34
CA SER A 118 -10.78 -0.88 -7.36
C SER A 118 -9.46 -1.61 -7.53
N ASN A 119 -8.36 -0.89 -7.55
CA ASN A 119 -7.05 -1.51 -7.68
C ASN A 119 -6.44 -1.93 -6.33
N TYR A 120 -7.19 -1.78 -5.26
CA TYR A 120 -6.76 -2.12 -3.91
C TYR A 120 -7.05 -3.59 -3.55
N SER A 121 -8.05 -4.19 -4.21
CA SER A 121 -8.37 -5.61 -4.07
C SER A 121 -8.10 -6.42 -5.35
N VAL A 122 -7.56 -7.62 -5.16
CA VAL A 122 -7.32 -8.62 -6.22
C VAL A 122 -8.60 -8.97 -6.97
N GLN A 123 -9.73 -8.98 -6.26
CA GLN A 123 -11.03 -9.35 -6.82
C GLN A 123 -11.65 -8.24 -7.70
N THR A 124 -11.13 -7.01 -7.60
CA THR A 124 -11.69 -5.83 -8.28
C THR A 124 -10.72 -5.14 -9.24
N VAL A 125 -9.42 -5.44 -9.19
CA VAL A 125 -8.41 -4.78 -10.02
C VAL A 125 -8.65 -5.01 -11.51
N GLU A 126 -9.05 -6.22 -11.90
CA GLU A 126 -9.39 -6.55 -13.29
C GLU A 126 -10.65 -5.82 -13.76
N LYS A 127 -11.58 -5.51 -12.85
CA LYS A 127 -12.78 -4.72 -13.17
C LYS A 127 -12.43 -3.28 -13.52
N THR A 128 -11.41 -2.70 -12.87
CA THR A 128 -10.89 -1.37 -13.27
C THR A 128 -10.38 -1.40 -14.71
N TRP A 129 -9.61 -2.41 -15.07
CA TRP A 129 -9.09 -2.56 -16.43
C TRP A 129 -10.22 -2.74 -17.44
N LYS A 130 -11.17 -3.62 -17.15
CA LYS A 130 -12.34 -3.86 -18.02
C LYS A 130 -13.16 -2.58 -18.22
N ALA A 131 -13.43 -1.83 -17.15
CA ALA A 131 -14.14 -0.56 -17.22
C ALA A 131 -13.41 0.47 -18.11
N LEU A 132 -12.08 0.53 -18.02
CA LEU A 132 -11.27 1.42 -18.86
C LEU A 132 -11.28 1.02 -20.34
N GLN A 133 -11.25 -0.28 -20.64
CA GLN A 133 -11.35 -0.80 -22.01
C GLN A 133 -12.73 -0.49 -22.62
N ASP A 134 -13.78 -0.72 -21.83
CA ASP A 134 -15.18 -0.56 -22.24
C ASP A 134 -15.61 0.90 -22.38
N PHE A 135 -14.92 1.82 -21.70
CA PHE A 135 -15.21 3.26 -21.70
C PHE A 135 -15.47 3.80 -23.12
N LYS A 136 -16.63 4.42 -23.33
CA LYS A 136 -17.00 5.03 -24.62
C LYS A 136 -16.94 6.55 -24.58
N GLU A 137 -17.68 7.15 -23.66
CA GLU A 137 -17.79 8.60 -23.47
C GLU A 137 -18.40 8.92 -22.09
N GLY A 138 -18.15 10.12 -21.58
CA GLY A 138 -18.69 10.58 -20.30
C GLY A 138 -17.62 10.78 -19.22
N ASN A 139 -17.98 10.58 -17.96
CA ASN A 139 -17.08 10.83 -16.83
C ASN A 139 -16.28 9.56 -16.46
N ALA A 140 -14.96 9.70 -16.37
CA ALA A 140 -14.07 8.74 -15.73
C ALA A 140 -13.70 9.29 -14.34
N VAL A 141 -14.30 8.71 -13.30
CA VAL A 141 -14.26 9.22 -11.92
C VAL A 141 -13.33 8.36 -11.07
N PHE A 142 -12.43 9.02 -10.33
CA PHE A 142 -11.46 8.42 -9.43
C PHE A 142 -11.64 9.03 -8.03
N THR A 143 -11.53 8.23 -6.97
CA THR A 143 -11.84 8.69 -5.61
C THR A 143 -10.67 8.52 -4.64
N PHE A 144 -10.66 9.33 -3.57
CA PHE A 144 -9.80 9.14 -2.40
C PHE A 144 -10.65 9.36 -1.13
N PRO A 145 -10.71 8.38 -0.20
CA PRO A 145 -11.64 8.36 0.92
C PRO A 145 -11.20 9.29 2.06
N ASN A 146 -12.10 9.63 2.97
CA ASN A 146 -11.78 10.39 4.19
C ASN A 146 -11.22 9.51 5.33
N THR A 147 -10.27 8.62 4.99
CA THR A 147 -9.56 7.75 5.95
C THR A 147 -8.07 7.69 5.59
N PRO A 148 -7.20 7.21 6.50
CA PRO A 148 -5.87 6.76 6.10
C PRO A 148 -5.97 5.70 4.99
N VAL A 149 -4.98 5.66 4.09
CA VAL A 149 -4.91 4.69 2.99
C VAL A 149 -3.48 4.17 2.80
N LYS A 150 -3.34 2.92 2.34
CA LYS A 150 -2.07 2.45 1.77
C LYS A 150 -1.82 3.12 0.43
N CYS A 151 -0.56 3.45 0.17
CA CYS A 151 -0.09 4.11 -1.03
C CYS A 151 -0.96 5.31 -1.46
N ALA A 152 -0.92 6.42 -0.72
CA ALA A 152 -1.76 7.61 -1.01
C ALA A 152 -1.63 8.18 -2.44
N GLY A 153 -0.57 7.83 -3.17
CA GLY A 153 -0.42 8.16 -4.59
C GLY A 153 -1.19 7.25 -5.55
N ALA A 154 -1.50 6.00 -5.20
CA ALA A 154 -2.15 5.04 -6.10
C ALA A 154 -3.49 5.50 -6.70
N PRO A 155 -4.39 6.21 -5.99
CA PRO A 155 -5.66 6.64 -6.55
C PRO A 155 -5.52 7.63 -7.70
N GLN A 156 -4.52 8.51 -7.63
CA GLN A 156 -4.16 9.42 -8.73
C GLN A 156 -3.31 8.73 -9.82
N LYS A 157 -2.50 7.71 -9.49
CA LYS A 157 -1.75 6.94 -10.51
C LYS A 157 -2.69 6.36 -11.57
N ILE A 158 -3.76 5.68 -11.13
CA ILE A 158 -4.71 5.06 -12.06
C ILE A 158 -5.48 6.11 -12.87
N MET A 159 -5.76 7.29 -12.31
CA MET A 159 -6.29 8.42 -13.07
C MET A 159 -5.34 8.83 -14.20
N TYR A 160 -4.04 9.04 -13.90
CA TYR A 160 -3.06 9.45 -14.90
C TYR A 160 -2.85 8.40 -15.99
N LEU A 161 -2.87 7.11 -15.63
CA LEU A 161 -2.80 5.99 -16.57
C LEU A 161 -4.06 5.93 -17.45
N SER A 162 -5.24 6.17 -16.87
CA SER A 162 -6.50 6.18 -17.61
C SER A 162 -6.56 7.33 -18.62
N ASP A 163 -6.15 8.55 -18.24
CA ASP A 163 -6.03 9.68 -19.18
C ASP A 163 -5.07 9.34 -20.33
N ALA A 164 -3.92 8.76 -20.00
CA ALA A 164 -2.95 8.31 -20.99
C ALA A 164 -3.53 7.27 -21.95
N TYR A 165 -4.37 6.35 -21.44
CA TYR A 165 -4.99 5.28 -22.23
C TYR A 165 -5.98 5.85 -23.21
N LEU A 166 -6.86 6.70 -22.70
CA LEU A 166 -7.89 7.36 -23.49
C LEU A 166 -7.27 8.23 -24.58
N ARG A 167 -6.10 8.85 -24.34
CA ARG A 167 -5.33 9.55 -25.38
C ARG A 167 -4.80 8.59 -26.42
N LYS A 168 -4.14 7.50 -26.00
CA LYS A 168 -3.60 6.47 -26.90
C LYS A 168 -4.67 5.85 -27.79
N MET A 169 -5.87 5.64 -27.26
CA MET A 169 -7.00 5.05 -27.98
C MET A 169 -7.86 6.08 -28.74
N GLY A 170 -7.49 7.36 -28.75
CA GLY A 170 -8.25 8.41 -29.44
C GLY A 170 -9.62 8.74 -28.79
N LYS A 171 -9.86 8.31 -27.55
CA LYS A 171 -11.11 8.49 -26.80
C LYS A 171 -11.10 9.70 -25.86
N ARG A 172 -9.95 10.35 -25.62
CA ARG A 172 -9.82 11.43 -24.62
C ARG A 172 -10.75 12.62 -24.84
N ALA A 173 -11.06 12.98 -26.08
CA ALA A 173 -11.98 14.07 -26.39
C ALA A 173 -13.43 13.80 -25.93
N LYS A 174 -13.78 12.53 -25.70
CA LYS A 174 -15.08 12.09 -25.19
C LYS A 174 -15.11 11.86 -23.69
N ALA A 175 -13.98 12.06 -23.02
CA ALA A 175 -13.81 11.74 -21.61
C ALA A 175 -13.64 13.01 -20.78
N ASN A 176 -14.40 13.10 -19.70
CA ASN A 176 -14.14 14.02 -18.60
C ASN A 176 -13.47 13.24 -17.45
N VAL A 177 -12.21 13.54 -17.17
CA VAL A 177 -11.42 12.82 -16.17
C VAL A 177 -11.47 13.59 -14.85
N ILE A 178 -12.12 12.99 -13.84
CA ILE A 178 -12.43 13.63 -12.56
C ILE A 178 -11.78 12.86 -11.43
N TYR A 179 -11.05 13.56 -10.56
CA TYR A 179 -10.55 13.02 -9.28
C TYR A 179 -11.16 13.79 -8.12
N ASN A 180 -11.97 13.09 -7.34
CA ASN A 180 -12.58 13.60 -6.12
C ASN A 180 -11.81 13.06 -4.93
N THR A 181 -11.10 13.93 -4.22
CA THR A 181 -10.32 13.54 -3.05
C THR A 181 -10.86 14.21 -1.80
N SER A 182 -10.96 13.45 -0.71
CA SER A 182 -11.27 13.99 0.62
C SER A 182 -10.21 14.99 1.10
N LEU A 183 -8.98 14.90 0.60
CA LEU A 183 -7.86 15.72 1.04
C LEU A 183 -8.00 17.17 0.57
N PRO A 184 -7.47 18.14 1.34
CA PRO A 184 -7.39 19.54 0.94
C PRO A 184 -6.20 19.82 -0.01
N VAL A 185 -5.42 18.81 -0.39
CA VAL A 185 -4.23 18.91 -1.25
C VAL A 185 -4.16 17.72 -2.20
N ILE A 186 -3.48 17.88 -3.34
CA ILE A 186 -3.25 16.79 -4.32
C ILE A 186 -2.16 15.80 -3.87
N PHE A 187 -1.20 16.28 -3.08
CA PHE A 187 -0.11 15.49 -2.50
C PHE A 187 0.46 16.19 -1.26
N GLY A 188 0.94 15.43 -0.27
CA GLY A 188 1.35 15.96 1.04
C GLY A 188 2.66 16.75 1.04
N VAL A 189 3.50 16.57 0.01
CA VAL A 189 4.81 17.23 -0.09
C VAL A 189 4.80 18.22 -1.25
N LYS A 190 5.00 19.51 -0.92
CA LYS A 190 4.82 20.63 -1.86
C LYS A 190 5.59 20.46 -3.17
N LYS A 191 6.86 20.04 -3.11
CA LYS A 191 7.72 19.84 -4.30
C LYS A 191 7.05 18.94 -5.35
N TYR A 192 6.45 17.83 -4.91
CA TYR A 192 5.77 16.89 -5.81
C TYR A 192 4.36 17.35 -6.14
N ALA A 193 3.65 17.98 -5.19
CA ALA A 193 2.33 18.56 -5.43
C ALA A 193 2.36 19.62 -6.56
N ASP A 194 3.37 20.50 -6.57
CA ASP A 194 3.55 21.51 -7.61
C ASP A 194 3.67 20.85 -9.01
N SER A 195 4.50 19.81 -9.13
CA SER A 195 4.67 19.08 -10.40
C SER A 195 3.41 18.32 -10.82
N LEU A 196 2.63 17.78 -9.88
CA LEU A 196 1.35 17.13 -10.17
C LEU A 196 0.30 18.14 -10.66
N TRP A 197 0.28 19.36 -10.12
CA TRP A 197 -0.60 20.42 -10.61
C TRP A 197 -0.25 20.87 -12.04
N GLU A 198 1.04 20.90 -12.40
CA GLU A 198 1.45 21.15 -13.79
C GLU A 198 0.90 20.08 -14.75
N ILE A 199 0.98 18.80 -14.34
CA ILE A 199 0.42 17.68 -15.10
C ILE A 199 -1.10 17.80 -15.24
N VAL A 200 -1.79 18.10 -14.14
CA VAL A 200 -3.25 18.30 -14.11
C VAL A 200 -3.68 19.37 -15.10
N LYS A 201 -3.01 20.54 -15.07
CA LYS A 201 -3.30 21.65 -15.99
C LYS A 201 -2.99 21.27 -17.43
N LYS A 202 -1.85 20.63 -17.69
CA LYS A 202 -1.43 20.22 -19.03
C LYS A 202 -2.36 19.16 -19.66
N ARG A 203 -2.91 18.27 -18.84
CA ARG A 203 -3.75 17.14 -19.29
C ARG A 203 -5.25 17.41 -19.15
N ASP A 204 -5.63 18.62 -18.76
CA ASP A 204 -7.03 19.05 -18.59
C ASP A 204 -7.80 18.08 -17.67
N LEU A 205 -7.25 17.82 -16.48
CA LEU A 205 -7.85 16.92 -15.49
C LEU A 205 -8.63 17.74 -14.46
N GLN A 206 -9.82 17.29 -14.10
CA GLN A 206 -10.62 17.94 -13.07
C GLN A 206 -10.28 17.34 -11.70
N ILE A 207 -9.75 18.15 -10.79
CA ILE A 207 -9.45 17.74 -9.42
C ILE A 207 -10.34 18.52 -8.45
N ASN A 208 -11.24 17.81 -7.76
CA ASN A 208 -12.08 18.40 -6.72
C ASN A 208 -11.54 17.98 -5.35
N LEU A 209 -10.94 18.92 -4.65
CA LEU A 209 -10.42 18.73 -3.29
C LEU A 209 -11.58 18.76 -2.29
N ARG A 210 -11.43 18.10 -1.13
CA ARG A 210 -12.46 18.01 -0.07
C ARG A 210 -13.79 17.41 -0.54
N HIS A 211 -13.77 16.47 -1.48
CA HIS A 211 -14.93 15.72 -1.94
C HIS A 211 -14.76 14.24 -1.62
N ASN A 212 -15.59 13.71 -0.72
CA ASN A 212 -15.52 12.32 -0.30
C ASN A 212 -16.69 11.52 -0.89
N LEU A 213 -16.42 10.30 -1.38
CA LEU A 213 -17.46 9.41 -1.88
C LEU A 213 -18.23 8.81 -0.70
N ILE A 214 -19.55 8.86 -0.73
CA ILE A 214 -20.42 8.35 0.34
C ILE A 214 -21.43 7.30 -0.12
N GLU A 215 -21.78 7.26 -1.41
CA GLU A 215 -22.74 6.29 -1.95
C GLU A 215 -22.42 5.99 -3.43
N VAL A 216 -22.62 4.74 -3.85
CA VAL A 216 -22.58 4.36 -5.27
C VAL A 216 -23.86 3.64 -5.65
N ARG A 217 -24.55 4.18 -6.65
CA ARG A 217 -25.77 3.61 -7.24
C ARG A 217 -25.41 2.95 -8.55
N ALA A 218 -24.84 1.77 -8.46
CA ALA A 218 -24.23 1.09 -9.61
C ALA A 218 -25.22 0.66 -10.70
N ASP A 219 -26.50 0.54 -10.37
CA ASP A 219 -27.60 0.33 -11.32
C ASP A 219 -27.90 1.57 -12.17
N LYS A 220 -27.67 2.77 -11.63
CA LYS A 220 -27.86 4.06 -12.31
C LYS A 220 -26.57 4.70 -12.82
N GLN A 221 -25.43 4.08 -12.53
CA GLN A 221 -24.10 4.62 -12.80
C GLN A 221 -23.91 6.02 -12.17
N GLU A 222 -24.40 6.20 -10.94
CA GLU A 222 -24.25 7.46 -10.18
C GLU A 222 -23.35 7.27 -8.96
N ALA A 223 -22.51 8.25 -8.69
CA ALA A 223 -21.69 8.34 -7.48
C ALA A 223 -22.06 9.62 -6.70
N VAL A 224 -22.30 9.47 -5.39
CA VAL A 224 -22.69 10.58 -4.51
C VAL A 224 -21.48 10.98 -3.66
N PHE A 225 -21.14 12.27 -3.72
CA PHE A 225 -20.04 12.85 -2.98
C PHE A 225 -20.53 13.87 -1.98
N GLU A 226 -19.99 13.86 -0.77
CA GLU A 226 -20.14 14.95 0.20
C GLU A 226 -19.01 15.99 0.02
N ASN A 227 -19.32 17.25 0.29
CA ASN A 227 -18.34 18.33 0.34
C ASN A 227 -17.86 18.55 1.79
N LEU A 228 -16.63 18.14 2.09
CA LEU A 228 -16.03 18.30 3.42
C LEU A 228 -15.67 19.77 3.75
N GLY A 229 -15.75 20.69 2.78
CA GLY A 229 -15.65 22.13 3.01
C GLY A 229 -17.00 22.78 3.31
N LYS A 230 -18.11 22.11 3.02
CA LYS A 230 -19.49 22.59 3.20
C LYS A 230 -20.38 21.45 3.70
N PRO A 231 -20.32 21.13 5.01
CA PRO A 231 -21.06 20.01 5.58
C PRO A 231 -22.56 20.06 5.23
N GLY A 232 -23.12 18.93 4.80
CA GLY A 232 -24.50 18.82 4.34
C GLY A 232 -24.71 19.05 2.84
N GLU A 233 -23.72 19.59 2.11
CA GLU A 233 -23.76 19.68 0.65
C GLU A 233 -23.31 18.35 0.02
N THR A 234 -24.17 17.76 -0.81
CA THR A 234 -23.85 16.56 -1.59
C THR A 234 -23.99 16.82 -3.08
N LYS A 235 -23.18 16.14 -3.89
CA LYS A 235 -23.22 16.19 -5.34
C LYS A 235 -23.29 14.79 -5.92
N VAL A 236 -24.22 14.58 -6.85
CA VAL A 236 -24.32 13.35 -7.65
C VAL A 236 -23.54 13.56 -8.94
N ILE A 237 -22.74 12.55 -9.33
CA ILE A 237 -21.97 12.52 -10.57
C ILE A 237 -22.28 11.20 -11.28
N GLU A 238 -22.84 11.28 -12.48
CA GLU A 238 -22.96 10.13 -13.38
C GLU A 238 -21.57 9.72 -13.89
N TYR A 239 -21.30 8.42 -14.04
CA TYR A 239 -20.00 7.92 -14.49
C TYR A 239 -20.13 6.86 -15.58
N GLU A 240 -19.21 6.89 -16.54
CA GLU A 240 -19.00 5.78 -17.47
C GLU A 240 -17.98 4.79 -16.88
N MET A 241 -16.99 5.32 -16.14
CA MET A 241 -16.01 4.56 -15.37
C MET A 241 -15.90 5.14 -13.96
N LEU A 242 -15.93 4.28 -12.94
CA LEU A 242 -15.66 4.64 -11.56
C LEU A 242 -14.58 3.73 -10.98
N HIS A 243 -13.48 4.33 -10.55
CA HIS A 243 -12.47 3.68 -9.72
C HIS A 243 -12.60 4.17 -8.28
N VAL A 244 -12.86 3.24 -7.35
CA VAL A 244 -13.03 3.57 -5.93
C VAL A 244 -11.78 3.18 -5.16
N THR A 245 -11.23 4.14 -4.42
CA THR A 245 -10.34 3.82 -3.30
C THR A 245 -11.18 3.63 -2.06
N LEU A 246 -11.21 2.39 -1.58
CA LEU A 246 -12.04 1.98 -0.45
C LEU A 246 -11.51 2.64 0.84
N PRO A 247 -12.40 3.04 1.76
CA PRO A 247 -12.00 3.40 3.11
C PRO A 247 -11.21 2.25 3.75
N MET A 248 -10.15 2.60 4.47
CA MET A 248 -9.29 1.66 5.18
C MET A 248 -9.20 2.08 6.65
N GLY A 249 -8.90 1.12 7.51
CA GLY A 249 -8.76 1.35 8.94
C GLY A 249 -7.86 0.31 9.59
N PRO A 250 -7.61 0.40 10.89
CA PRO A 250 -6.82 -0.59 11.60
C PRO A 250 -7.48 -1.97 11.55
N SER A 251 -6.66 -3.03 11.58
CA SER A 251 -7.14 -4.42 11.71
C SER A 251 -8.05 -4.57 12.92
N SER A 252 -9.12 -5.35 12.77
CA SER A 252 -10.04 -5.69 13.87
C SER A 252 -9.35 -6.46 15.00
N VAL A 253 -8.24 -7.15 14.72
CA VAL A 253 -7.42 -7.85 15.72
C VAL A 253 -6.69 -6.86 16.63
N ILE A 254 -6.28 -5.71 16.09
CA ILE A 254 -5.58 -4.66 16.85
C ILE A 254 -6.59 -3.71 17.49
N LYS A 255 -7.60 -3.28 16.74
CA LYS A 255 -8.58 -2.31 17.19
C LYS A 255 -9.35 -2.86 18.39
N GLY A 256 -9.24 -2.19 19.55
CA GLY A 256 -9.86 -2.62 20.80
C GLY A 256 -9.05 -3.64 21.60
N SER A 257 -7.89 -4.06 21.11
CA SER A 257 -6.92 -4.82 21.88
C SER A 257 -6.09 -3.90 22.78
N PRO A 258 -5.41 -4.45 23.81
CA PRO A 258 -4.46 -3.68 24.62
C PRO A 258 -3.24 -3.15 23.86
N LEU A 259 -3.05 -3.57 22.60
CA LEU A 259 -1.95 -3.16 21.72
C LEU A 259 -2.25 -1.88 20.92
N ALA A 260 -3.49 -1.40 20.99
CA ALA A 260 -3.94 -0.28 20.17
C ALA A 260 -3.62 1.08 20.84
N ASP A 261 -3.32 2.08 20.02
CA ASP A 261 -3.39 3.48 20.42
C ASP A 261 -4.86 3.96 20.53
N GLU A 262 -5.05 5.23 20.88
CA GLU A 262 -6.38 5.82 21.10
C GLU A 262 -7.31 5.76 19.87
N ILE A 263 -6.76 5.62 18.66
CA ILE A 263 -7.52 5.60 17.40
C ILE A 263 -7.54 4.20 16.74
N GLY A 264 -6.89 3.22 17.37
CA GLY A 264 -6.97 1.79 17.04
C GLY A 264 -5.79 1.21 16.28
N TRP A 265 -4.70 1.96 16.04
CA TRP A 265 -3.49 1.44 15.38
C TRP A 265 -2.56 0.77 16.38
N LEU A 266 -1.64 -0.08 15.91
CA LEU A 266 -0.63 -0.66 16.78
C LEU A 266 0.29 0.43 17.35
N ASP A 267 0.35 0.54 18.69
CA ASP A 267 1.03 1.63 19.37
C ASP A 267 2.54 1.39 19.53
N LEU A 268 3.34 2.03 18.68
CA LEU A 268 4.78 1.84 18.63
C LEU A 268 5.56 3.12 18.91
N ASN A 269 6.76 2.96 19.46
CA ASN A 269 7.78 3.97 19.41
C ASN A 269 8.24 4.17 17.95
N LYS A 270 8.14 5.41 17.47
CA LYS A 270 8.45 5.78 16.08
C LYS A 270 9.90 5.57 15.63
N GLU A 271 10.85 5.47 16.56
CA GLU A 271 12.28 5.31 16.28
C GLU A 271 12.73 3.85 16.35
N THR A 272 12.21 3.09 17.31
CA THR A 272 12.64 1.71 17.58
C THR A 272 11.69 0.64 17.04
N LEU A 273 10.46 1.03 16.67
CA LEU A 273 9.37 0.13 16.27
C LEU A 273 8.94 -0.87 17.36
N GLN A 274 9.39 -0.67 18.59
CA GLN A 274 8.97 -1.42 19.77
C GLN A 274 7.66 -0.84 20.31
N HIS A 275 6.78 -1.70 20.82
CA HIS A 275 5.52 -1.27 21.42
C HIS A 275 5.79 -0.42 22.68
N THR A 276 5.00 0.64 22.86
CA THR A 276 5.16 1.63 23.94
C THR A 276 5.00 1.03 25.34
N LYS A 277 4.01 0.14 25.52
CA LYS A 277 3.72 -0.58 26.76
C LYS A 277 4.39 -1.96 26.90
N TYR A 278 4.47 -2.77 25.85
CA TYR A 278 4.91 -4.17 25.94
C TYR A 278 6.27 -4.38 25.26
N PRO A 279 7.36 -4.55 26.03
CA PRO A 279 8.72 -4.59 25.47
C PRO A 279 8.99 -5.84 24.60
N SER A 280 8.19 -6.89 24.73
CA SER A 280 8.25 -8.09 23.90
C SER A 280 7.55 -7.93 22.53
N VAL A 281 6.83 -6.83 22.30
CA VAL A 281 6.04 -6.63 21.08
C VAL A 281 6.68 -5.56 20.20
N PHE A 282 6.74 -5.85 18.91
CA PHE A 282 7.23 -4.97 17.84
C PHE A 282 6.21 -4.97 16.70
N GLY A 283 6.32 -4.00 15.79
CA GLY A 283 5.49 -4.03 14.58
C GLY A 283 6.07 -3.27 13.42
N ILE A 284 5.52 -3.52 12.24
CA ILE A 284 6.00 -2.96 10.99
C ILE A 284 4.84 -2.78 9.99
N GLY A 285 5.00 -1.82 9.10
CA GLY A 285 4.10 -1.66 7.95
C GLY A 285 2.77 -1.01 8.31
N ASP A 286 1.73 -1.37 7.56
CA ASP A 286 0.53 -0.56 7.47
C ASP A 286 -0.37 -0.63 8.71
N CYS A 287 -0.21 -1.61 9.59
CA CYS A 287 -0.98 -1.73 10.83
C CYS A 287 -0.48 -0.80 11.96
N THR A 288 0.64 -0.11 11.76
CA THR A 288 1.31 0.72 12.78
C THR A 288 0.79 2.16 12.85
N ASN A 289 1.04 2.84 13.96
CA ASN A 289 0.77 4.27 14.15
C ASN A 289 1.90 5.21 13.66
N LEU A 290 2.88 4.69 12.90
CA LEU A 290 4.01 5.49 12.44
C LEU A 290 3.52 6.69 11.59
N PRO A 291 3.97 7.93 11.88
CA PRO A 291 3.48 9.14 11.23
C PRO A 291 4.15 9.36 9.86
N THR A 292 4.10 8.35 9.00
CA THR A 292 4.63 8.39 7.63
C THR A 292 3.65 7.74 6.66
N SER A 293 3.91 7.89 5.36
CA SER A 293 3.08 7.25 4.34
C SER A 293 3.24 5.73 4.37
N LYS A 294 2.12 5.03 4.42
CA LYS A 294 2.01 3.56 4.38
C LYS A 294 2.25 3.05 2.95
N THR A 295 3.52 2.84 2.55
CA THR A 295 3.88 2.57 1.14
C THR A 295 5.01 1.57 0.94
N GLY A 296 4.99 0.87 -0.20
CA GLY A 296 6.16 0.22 -0.83
C GLY A 296 6.93 1.10 -1.84
N ALA A 297 6.72 2.42 -1.80
CA ALA A 297 7.33 3.50 -2.63
C ALA A 297 6.88 3.69 -4.11
N ALA A 298 6.98 4.96 -4.55
CA ALA A 298 6.84 5.54 -5.91
C ALA A 298 5.42 5.91 -6.45
N VAL A 299 5.33 7.02 -7.23
CA VAL A 299 4.10 7.52 -7.91
C VAL A 299 4.25 7.54 -9.44
N THR A 300 3.44 6.76 -10.15
CA THR A 300 3.40 6.72 -11.62
C THR A 300 2.60 7.89 -12.20
N ALA A 301 3.16 8.58 -13.20
CA ALA A 301 2.56 9.74 -13.85
C ALA A 301 2.10 9.48 -15.31
N HIS A 302 2.65 8.46 -16.00
CA HIS A 302 2.24 8.08 -17.36
C HIS A 302 2.64 6.62 -17.66
N TYR A 303 2.20 6.07 -18.80
CA TYR A 303 2.56 4.71 -19.24
C TYR A 303 4.06 4.42 -19.32
N ASN A 304 4.90 5.45 -19.39
CA ASN A 304 6.36 5.31 -19.45
C ASN A 304 7.07 6.32 -18.55
N THR A 305 6.39 7.00 -17.61
CA THR A 305 7.05 7.99 -16.73
C THR A 305 6.56 7.88 -15.29
N VAL A 306 7.49 8.12 -14.36
CA VAL A 306 7.26 8.15 -12.91
C VAL A 306 7.80 9.45 -12.34
N ILE A 307 7.08 10.00 -11.35
CA ILE A 307 7.60 10.96 -10.39
C ILE A 307 7.96 10.15 -9.14
N LEU A 308 9.26 10.03 -8.85
CA LEU A 308 9.72 9.29 -7.69
C LEU A 308 9.72 10.20 -6.47
N ALA A 309 8.59 10.25 -5.75
CA ALA A 309 8.48 10.98 -4.51
C ALA A 309 9.14 10.22 -3.36
N GLU A 310 10.13 10.84 -2.71
CA GLU A 310 10.79 10.33 -1.51
C GLU A 310 10.88 11.45 -0.47
N PHE A 311 10.53 11.16 0.77
CA PHE A 311 10.49 12.16 1.84
C PHE A 311 10.66 11.54 3.22
N ASP A 312 11.01 12.37 4.20
CA ASP A 312 11.18 11.97 5.60
C ASP A 312 9.90 12.19 6.44
N TYR A 313 9.99 11.95 7.75
CA TYR A 313 8.89 12.18 8.70
C TYR A 313 8.44 13.64 8.80
N ASN A 314 9.26 14.60 8.35
CA ASN A 314 8.93 16.03 8.35
C ASN A 314 8.27 16.47 7.04
N GLY A 315 7.98 15.53 6.15
CA GLY A 315 7.45 15.82 4.81
C GLY A 315 8.45 16.54 3.92
N GLN A 316 9.76 16.46 4.21
CA GLN A 316 10.80 17.08 3.40
C GLN A 316 11.32 16.10 2.36
N PRO A 317 11.54 16.54 1.10
CA PRO A 317 12.11 15.69 0.06
C PRO A 317 13.44 15.05 0.51
N LEU A 318 13.56 13.74 0.36
CA LEU A 318 14.74 12.95 0.70
C LEU A 318 15.10 12.03 -0.47
N GLU A 319 15.45 12.65 -1.60
CA GLU A 319 15.67 11.98 -2.88
C GLU A 319 16.94 11.14 -2.88
N THR A 320 16.88 9.95 -3.47
CA THR A 320 18.00 9.02 -3.58
C THR A 320 18.95 9.41 -4.71
N PHE A 321 18.41 9.87 -5.84
CA PHE A 321 19.20 10.18 -7.02
C PHE A 321 19.59 11.67 -7.09
N PRO A 322 20.76 11.99 -7.69
CA PRO A 322 21.31 13.35 -7.74
C PRO A 322 20.68 14.19 -8.87
N PHE A 323 19.37 14.04 -9.06
CA PHE A 323 18.60 14.81 -10.03
C PHE A 323 17.20 15.05 -9.50
N ASN A 324 16.55 16.12 -9.95
CA ASN A 324 15.18 16.42 -9.52
C ASN A 324 14.22 15.28 -9.89
N GLN A 325 13.73 14.55 -8.88
CA GLN A 325 12.81 13.42 -9.03
C GLN A 325 11.34 13.85 -9.14
N ALA A 326 11.04 15.14 -8.94
CA ALA A 326 9.71 15.72 -9.18
C ALA A 326 9.37 15.84 -10.68
N LYS A 327 10.35 15.63 -11.57
CA LYS A 327 10.14 15.58 -13.02
C LYS A 327 9.76 14.16 -13.46
N GLU A 328 8.83 14.08 -14.41
CA GLU A 328 8.48 12.83 -15.10
C GLU A 328 9.71 12.21 -15.77
N ARG A 329 10.04 10.95 -15.44
CA ARG A 329 11.22 10.26 -15.99
C ARG A 329 10.92 8.82 -16.41
N GLN A 330 11.43 8.45 -17.58
CA GLN A 330 11.41 7.06 -18.08
C GLN A 330 12.31 6.15 -17.26
N LEU A 331 13.48 6.63 -16.86
CA LEU A 331 14.39 5.87 -16.01
C LEU A 331 13.70 5.43 -14.70
N MET A 332 12.95 6.34 -14.07
CA MET A 332 12.20 6.03 -12.85
C MET A 332 11.04 5.08 -13.11
N TYR A 333 10.45 5.11 -14.31
CA TYR A 333 9.45 4.13 -14.73
C TYR A 333 10.05 2.73 -14.80
N HIS A 334 11.14 2.52 -15.54
CA HIS A 334 11.78 1.20 -15.64
C HIS A 334 12.33 0.70 -14.31
N MET A 335 12.89 1.60 -13.48
CA MET A 335 13.26 1.24 -12.12
C MET A 335 12.04 0.68 -11.36
N LYS A 336 10.89 1.35 -11.42
CA LYS A 336 9.68 0.96 -10.71
C LYS A 336 8.96 -0.24 -11.33
N ALA A 337 8.93 -0.36 -12.65
CA ALA A 337 8.23 -1.40 -13.40
C ALA A 337 9.03 -2.71 -13.46
N ASP A 338 10.34 -2.61 -13.69
CA ASP A 338 11.17 -3.75 -14.04
C ASP A 338 12.14 -4.10 -12.90
N VAL A 339 12.77 -3.11 -12.25
CA VAL A 339 13.79 -3.37 -11.22
C VAL A 339 13.19 -3.67 -9.84
N MET A 340 12.20 -2.88 -9.40
CA MET A 340 11.62 -2.99 -8.06
C MET A 340 10.96 -4.35 -7.80
N PRO A 341 10.26 -5.01 -8.74
CA PRO A 341 9.75 -6.37 -8.52
C PRO A 341 10.87 -7.38 -8.24
N HIS A 342 11.97 -7.34 -9.00
CA HIS A 342 13.13 -8.20 -8.75
C HIS A 342 13.79 -7.89 -7.41
N LEU A 343 13.95 -6.60 -7.07
CA LEU A 343 14.51 -6.17 -5.79
C LEU A 343 13.63 -6.59 -4.62
N TYR A 344 12.31 -6.59 -4.79
CA TYR A 344 11.36 -7.08 -3.81
C TYR A 344 11.56 -8.58 -3.55
N TRP A 345 11.46 -9.42 -4.57
CA TRP A 345 11.53 -10.88 -4.45
C TRP A 345 12.92 -11.40 -4.04
N HIS A 346 13.99 -10.79 -4.56
CA HIS A 346 15.35 -11.28 -4.35
C HIS A 346 16.15 -10.48 -3.32
N GLY A 347 15.69 -9.29 -2.95
CA GLY A 347 16.33 -8.41 -1.97
C GLY A 347 15.53 -8.29 -0.68
N LEU A 348 14.38 -7.60 -0.75
CA LEU A 348 13.55 -7.26 0.42
C LEU A 348 13.09 -8.50 1.18
N LEU A 349 12.46 -9.47 0.50
CA LEU A 349 11.95 -10.68 1.15
C LEU A 349 13.05 -11.58 1.71
N ARG A 350 14.30 -11.41 1.25
CA ARG A 350 15.47 -12.14 1.76
C ARG A 350 16.20 -11.39 2.88
N GLY A 351 15.68 -10.24 3.32
CA GLY A 351 16.33 -9.38 4.32
C GLY A 351 17.60 -8.68 3.82
N LEU A 352 17.84 -8.66 2.51
CA LEU A 352 19.04 -8.06 1.90
C LEU A 352 18.84 -6.59 1.51
N TRP A 353 17.65 -6.03 1.74
CA TRP A 353 17.32 -4.65 1.39
C TRP A 353 16.66 -3.92 2.55
N GLY A 354 17.33 -2.87 3.07
CA GLY A 354 16.83 -1.99 4.14
C GLY A 354 16.42 -0.60 3.66
N GLY A 355 16.18 -0.42 2.36
CA GLY A 355 15.90 0.87 1.75
C GLY A 355 17.12 1.57 1.13
N PRO A 356 16.89 2.69 0.41
CA PRO A 356 17.91 3.29 -0.44
C PRO A 356 18.92 4.19 0.29
N GLY A 357 18.90 4.25 1.62
CA GLY A 357 19.74 5.15 2.43
C GLY A 357 21.25 5.09 2.12
N PRO A 358 21.87 3.90 2.06
CA PRO A 358 23.27 3.76 1.66
C PRO A 358 23.55 4.27 0.24
N TYR A 359 22.67 3.97 -0.70
CA TYR A 359 22.79 4.41 -2.09
C TYR A 359 22.67 5.93 -2.21
N ARG A 360 21.74 6.55 -1.48
CA ARG A 360 21.62 8.01 -1.42
C ARG A 360 22.94 8.66 -1.00
N LYS A 361 23.59 8.14 0.05
CA LYS A 361 24.90 8.64 0.48
C LYS A 361 25.93 8.50 -0.63
N ILE A 362 25.99 7.35 -1.29
CA ILE A 362 26.95 7.09 -2.38
C ILE A 362 26.72 8.04 -3.56
N MET A 363 25.48 8.20 -3.99
CA MET A 363 25.11 9.00 -5.16
C MET A 363 25.32 10.51 -4.95
N HIS A 364 25.40 10.95 -3.69
CA HIS A 364 25.67 12.34 -3.32
C HIS A 364 27.12 12.57 -2.85
N LEU A 365 27.97 11.54 -2.85
CA LEU A 365 29.41 11.71 -2.56
C LEU A 365 30.03 12.69 -3.57
N GLY A 366 30.62 13.77 -3.06
CA GLY A 366 31.30 14.77 -3.88
C GLY A 366 30.40 15.87 -4.46
N MET A 367 29.09 15.84 -4.19
CA MET A 367 28.21 16.97 -4.47
C MET A 367 28.36 17.98 -3.33
N LYS A 368 28.95 19.14 -3.63
CA LYS A 368 29.08 20.27 -2.69
C LYS A 368 27.77 21.02 -2.51
#